data_AF-S7PRA8-F1
#
_entry.id   AF-S7PRA8-F1
#
_cell.length_a   1.000
_cell.length_b   1.000
_cell.length_c   1.000
_cell.angle_alpha   90.00
_cell.angle_beta   90.00
_cell.angle_gamma   90.00
#
_symmetry.space_group_name_H-M   'P 1'
#
loop_
_entity.id
_entity.type
_entity.pdbx_description
1 polymer ?
#
loop_
_entity_poly.entity_id
_entity_poly.type
_entity_poly.pdbx_seq_one_letter_code
_entity_poly.pdbx_strand_id
1 'polypeptide(L)'
;MSESGLAAPQSPVQSREIMSSKGKVEILKYIDPAASQCNADHIQWRSVRNQARNTAFHCALGIHRDPSRGHTHMIIIHLQWTPINKDPWFKFLVTECGVFKMADVLPEIEGALHLGKGEGCGYVCDFVGRQEAQWSSSSGMTMAPILILAIGEGVESVLMLSGIILETQRPDTYSAEWRKMVNKDPTDAPKPLTLLSGAKNAEHIF
;
A
#
# COMPACT_ATOMS: atom_id res chain seq x y z
N MET A 1 26.20 -12.03 6.29
CA MET A 1 26.27 -11.69 4.85
C MET A 1 25.12 -10.73 4.59
N SER A 2 25.40 -9.44 4.40
CA SER A 2 24.37 -8.47 4.04
C SER A 2 24.12 -8.60 2.54
N GLU A 3 23.05 -9.27 2.15
CA GLU A 3 22.56 -9.15 0.78
C GLU A 3 22.19 -7.68 0.57
N SER A 4 23.03 -6.95 -0.15
CA SER A 4 22.66 -5.67 -0.73
C SER A 4 21.63 -5.96 -1.81
N GLY A 5 20.39 -6.18 -1.38
CA GLY A 5 19.26 -6.37 -2.27
C GLY A 5 19.11 -5.12 -3.11
N LEU A 6 19.57 -5.19 -4.36
CA LEU A 6 19.39 -4.15 -5.37
C LEU A 6 17.92 -3.75 -5.35
N ALA A 7 17.68 -2.46 -5.10
CA ALA A 7 16.35 -1.93 -5.12
C ALA A 7 15.82 -2.06 -6.56
N ALA A 8 14.84 -2.94 -6.76
CA ALA A 8 13.99 -2.94 -7.94
C ALA A 8 13.58 -1.49 -8.24
N PRO A 9 13.80 -1.02 -9.48
CA PRO A 9 13.63 0.38 -9.83
C PRO A 9 12.19 0.83 -9.59
N GLN A 10 12.02 1.98 -8.93
CA GLN A 10 10.72 2.64 -8.79
C GLN A 10 10.13 2.90 -10.17
N SER A 11 8.82 2.75 -10.32
CA SER A 11 8.19 3.00 -11.62
C SER A 11 8.23 4.51 -11.97
N PRO A 12 8.22 4.88 -13.26
CA PRO A 12 8.16 6.28 -13.67
C PRO A 12 6.94 7.05 -13.13
N VAL A 13 5.83 6.35 -12.88
CA VAL A 13 4.60 6.94 -12.29
C VAL A 13 4.85 7.31 -10.83
N GLN A 14 5.34 6.36 -10.02
CA GLN A 14 5.73 6.63 -8.63
C GLN A 14 6.75 7.78 -8.54
N SER A 15 7.69 7.83 -9.48
CA SER A 15 8.68 8.91 -9.53
C SER A 15 8.05 10.29 -9.76
N ARG A 16 7.07 10.41 -10.66
CA ARG A 16 6.35 11.67 -10.91
C ARG A 16 5.51 12.09 -9.70
N GLU A 17 4.80 11.15 -9.08
CA GLU A 17 4.02 11.42 -7.86
C GLU A 17 4.93 11.89 -6.73
N ILE A 18 6.06 11.22 -6.50
CA ILE A 18 7.05 11.64 -5.49
C ILE A 18 7.59 13.05 -5.78
N MET A 19 7.88 13.39 -7.03
CA MET A 19 8.34 14.75 -7.39
C MET A 19 7.26 15.80 -7.11
N SER A 20 6.00 15.51 -7.43
CA SER A 20 4.87 16.38 -7.11
C SER A 20 4.74 16.59 -5.60
N SER A 21 4.76 15.50 -4.82
CA SER A 21 4.71 15.56 -3.35
C SER A 21 5.89 16.36 -2.76
N LYS A 22 7.10 16.26 -3.33
CA LYS A 22 8.27 17.06 -2.89
C LYS A 22 8.07 18.56 -3.12
N GLY A 23 7.52 18.96 -4.26
CA GLY A 23 7.18 20.36 -4.52
C GLY A 23 6.18 20.92 -3.49
N LYS A 24 5.18 20.11 -3.13
CA LYS A 24 4.20 20.44 -2.09
C LYS A 24 4.84 20.61 -0.71
N VAL A 25 5.81 19.76 -0.34
CA VAL A 25 6.57 19.88 0.92
C VAL A 25 7.25 21.25 1.03
N GLU A 26 7.91 21.71 -0.04
CA GLU A 26 8.61 23.01 -0.04
C GLU A 26 7.65 24.19 0.16
N ILE A 27 6.47 24.15 -0.46
CA ILE A 27 5.44 25.18 -0.25
C ILE A 27 4.93 25.13 1.19
N LEU A 28 4.63 23.93 1.71
CA LEU A 28 4.10 23.75 3.06
C LEU A 28 5.08 24.19 4.15
N LYS A 29 6.40 24.16 3.92
CA LYS A 29 7.38 24.63 4.93
C LYS A 29 7.10 26.05 5.43
N TYR A 30 6.53 26.90 4.58
CA TYR A 30 6.24 28.30 4.90
C TYR A 30 4.81 28.52 5.43
N ILE A 31 3.86 27.67 5.03
CA ILE A 31 2.44 27.83 5.34
C ILE A 31 2.04 27.01 6.58
N ASP A 32 2.46 25.75 6.61
CA ASP A 32 2.16 24.78 7.66
C ASP A 32 3.34 23.81 7.82
N PRO A 33 4.30 24.13 8.71
CA PRO A 33 5.47 23.30 8.94
C PRO A 33 5.13 21.88 9.43
N ALA A 34 4.02 21.70 10.15
CA ALA A 34 3.60 20.39 10.63
C ALA A 34 3.09 19.52 9.46
N ALA A 35 2.25 20.07 8.59
CA ALA A 35 1.82 19.39 7.37
C ALA A 35 3.01 19.12 6.43
N SER A 36 3.97 20.04 6.34
CA SER A 36 5.21 19.83 5.57
C SER A 36 6.00 18.62 6.09
N GLN A 37 6.20 18.53 7.41
CA GLN A 37 6.89 17.40 8.03
C GLN A 37 6.12 16.08 7.85
N CYS A 38 4.80 16.09 8.03
CA CYS A 38 3.94 14.93 7.77
C CYS A 38 4.10 14.42 6.33
N ASN A 39 4.05 15.32 5.33
CA ASN A 39 4.23 14.94 3.93
C ASN A 39 5.64 14.42 3.65
N ALA A 40 6.69 15.05 4.21
CA ALA A 40 8.07 14.59 4.07
C ALA A 40 8.26 13.18 4.67
N ASP A 41 7.71 12.95 5.85
CA ASP A 41 7.72 11.65 6.52
C ASP A 41 6.95 10.61 5.69
N HIS A 42 5.80 10.99 5.13
CA HIS A 42 4.98 10.09 4.31
C HIS A 42 5.74 9.66 3.06
N ILE A 43 6.39 10.60 2.34
CA ILE A 43 7.24 10.27 1.19
C ILE A 43 8.32 9.26 1.58
N GLN A 44 8.97 9.44 2.73
CA GLN A 44 9.99 8.54 3.22
C GLN A 44 9.41 7.15 3.57
N TRP A 45 8.31 7.12 4.31
CA TRP A 45 7.59 5.89 4.72
C TRP A 45 7.18 5.02 3.53
N ARG A 46 6.71 5.64 2.43
CA ARG A 46 6.37 4.96 1.17
C ARG A 46 7.59 4.40 0.44
N SER A 47 8.72 5.09 0.55
CA SER A 47 9.94 4.76 -0.19
C SER A 47 10.77 3.66 0.48
N VAL A 48 10.61 3.47 1.79
CA VAL A 48 11.33 2.45 2.55
C VAL A 48 10.74 1.06 2.28
N ARG A 49 11.61 0.13 1.91
CA ARG A 49 11.27 -1.28 1.80
C ARG A 49 11.05 -1.87 3.17
N ASN A 50 9.98 -2.63 3.29
CA ASN A 50 9.59 -3.23 4.53
C ASN A 50 9.04 -4.63 4.28
N GLN A 51 9.90 -5.60 4.56
CA GLN A 51 9.57 -7.00 4.32
C GLN A 51 8.44 -7.48 5.23
N ALA A 52 8.39 -7.06 6.50
CA ALA A 52 7.35 -7.51 7.43
C ALA A 52 5.96 -7.02 7.00
N ARG A 53 5.83 -5.75 6.60
CA ARG A 53 4.57 -5.20 6.05
C ARG A 53 4.17 -5.91 4.76
N ASN A 54 5.12 -6.13 3.84
CA ASN A 54 4.84 -6.87 2.61
C ASN A 54 4.35 -8.28 2.94
N THR A 55 5.04 -9.02 3.82
CA THR A 55 4.60 -10.35 4.27
C THR A 55 3.22 -10.31 4.93
N ALA A 56 2.94 -9.30 5.75
CA ALA A 56 1.63 -9.12 6.36
C ALA A 56 0.52 -8.95 5.30
N PHE A 57 0.77 -8.13 4.29
CA PHE A 57 -0.15 -7.88 3.18
C PHE A 57 -0.29 -9.08 2.23
N HIS A 58 0.76 -9.86 2.04
CA HIS A 58 0.68 -11.16 1.34
C HIS A 58 -0.26 -12.11 2.07
N CYS A 59 -0.11 -12.21 3.40
CA CYS A 59 -1.00 -13.02 4.24
C CYS A 59 -2.43 -12.49 4.20
N ALA A 60 -2.64 -11.17 4.28
CA ALA A 60 -3.95 -10.55 4.24
C ALA A 60 -4.73 -10.90 2.97
N LEU A 61 -4.11 -10.77 1.80
CA LEU A 61 -4.72 -11.15 0.52
C LEU A 61 -4.84 -12.67 0.36
N GLY A 62 -4.07 -13.45 1.10
CA GLY A 62 -4.01 -14.90 1.00
C GLY A 62 -3.73 -15.41 -0.42
N ILE A 63 -2.80 -14.74 -1.11
CA ILE A 63 -2.34 -15.06 -2.46
C ILE A 63 -1.78 -16.49 -2.55
N HIS A 64 -1.28 -17.04 -1.44
CA HIS A 64 -0.84 -18.43 -1.35
C HIS A 64 -1.97 -19.46 -1.52
N ARG A 65 -3.23 -19.06 -1.27
CA ARG A 65 -4.42 -19.90 -1.49
C ARG A 65 -5.06 -19.61 -2.83
N ASP A 66 -5.24 -18.33 -3.13
CA ASP A 66 -5.83 -17.87 -4.38
C ASP A 66 -4.99 -16.71 -4.97
N PRO A 67 -4.09 -17.02 -5.92
CA PRO A 67 -3.29 -16.00 -6.57
C PRO A 67 -4.11 -14.93 -7.32
N SER A 68 -5.32 -15.25 -7.77
CA SER A 68 -6.18 -14.31 -8.50
C SER A 68 -6.62 -13.12 -7.63
N ARG A 69 -6.50 -13.25 -6.30
CA ARG A 69 -6.77 -12.14 -5.37
C ARG A 69 -5.82 -10.96 -5.56
N GLY A 70 -4.62 -11.17 -6.09
CA GLY A 70 -3.73 -10.05 -6.43
C GLY A 70 -4.33 -9.08 -7.44
N HIS A 71 -5.15 -9.59 -8.37
CA HIS A 71 -5.78 -8.81 -9.44
C HIS A 71 -7.19 -8.34 -9.12
N THR A 72 -7.86 -9.00 -8.17
CA THR A 72 -9.28 -8.74 -7.88
C THR A 72 -9.50 -8.05 -6.54
N HIS A 73 -8.51 -8.07 -5.65
CA HIS A 73 -8.60 -7.51 -4.32
C HIS A 73 -7.47 -6.53 -4.03
N MET A 74 -7.75 -5.58 -3.14
CA MET A 74 -6.78 -4.63 -2.62
C MET A 74 -6.87 -4.52 -1.11
N ILE A 75 -5.84 -3.95 -0.51
CA ILE A 75 -5.81 -3.61 0.90
C ILE A 75 -6.09 -2.11 1.02
N ILE A 76 -6.98 -1.73 1.92
CA ILE A 76 -7.15 -0.33 2.30
C ILE A 76 -6.65 -0.18 3.73
N ILE A 77 -5.84 0.84 3.98
CA ILE A 77 -5.26 1.13 5.30
C ILE A 77 -5.53 2.58 5.70
N HIS A 78 -5.85 2.77 6.98
CA HIS A 78 -5.91 4.08 7.62
C HIS A 78 -4.62 4.36 8.39
N LEU A 79 -4.01 5.51 8.12
CA LEU A 79 -2.76 5.95 8.70
C LEU A 79 -2.98 7.05 9.73
N GLN A 80 -2.26 6.95 10.84
CA GLN A 80 -2.10 8.01 11.82
C GLN A 80 -0.62 8.41 11.89
N TRP A 81 -0.34 9.70 11.67
CA TRP A 81 1.02 10.22 11.74
C TRP A 81 1.51 10.28 13.20
N THR A 82 2.70 9.72 13.44
CA THR A 82 3.35 9.57 14.76
C THR A 82 4.81 10.04 14.66
N PRO A 83 5.07 11.36 14.60
CA PRO A 83 6.39 11.92 14.29
C PRO A 83 7.48 11.62 15.33
N ILE A 84 7.10 11.09 16.50
CA ILE A 84 8.01 10.79 17.62
C ILE A 84 9.00 9.67 17.24
N ASN A 85 8.62 8.75 16.36
CA ASN A 85 9.50 7.67 15.93
C ASN A 85 10.61 8.17 15.00
N LYS A 86 11.85 7.80 15.32
CA LYS A 86 13.02 8.12 14.47
C LYS A 86 13.09 7.25 13.22
N ASP A 87 12.61 6.02 13.32
CA ASP A 87 12.54 5.09 12.20
C ASP A 87 11.42 5.54 11.25
N PRO A 88 11.71 5.86 9.98
CA PRO A 88 10.71 6.33 9.02
C PRO A 88 9.53 5.39 8.84
N TRP A 89 9.70 4.07 9.03
CA TRP A 89 8.59 3.12 8.97
C TRP A 89 7.59 3.39 10.10
N PHE A 90 8.07 3.60 11.31
CA PHE A 90 7.20 3.73 12.48
C PHE A 90 6.68 5.15 12.70
N LYS A 91 6.88 6.06 11.74
CA LYS A 91 6.27 7.39 11.71
C LYS A 91 4.80 7.39 11.32
N PHE A 92 4.28 6.28 10.82
CA PHE A 92 2.86 6.10 10.58
C PHE A 92 2.40 4.80 11.23
N LEU A 93 1.38 4.93 12.07
CA LEU A 93 0.67 3.80 12.64
C LEU A 93 -0.49 3.44 11.72
N VAL A 94 -0.63 2.16 11.35
CA VAL A 94 -1.84 1.69 10.68
C VAL A 94 -2.89 1.43 11.75
N THR A 95 -3.94 2.26 11.82
CA THR A 95 -4.97 2.16 12.86
C THR A 95 -6.07 1.18 12.49
N GLU A 96 -6.42 1.15 11.20
CA GLU A 96 -7.43 0.26 10.62
C GLU A 96 -6.96 -0.28 9.28
N CYS A 97 -7.34 -1.51 8.96
CA CYS A 97 -7.13 -2.05 7.63
C CYS A 97 -8.14 -3.15 7.28
N GLY A 98 -8.31 -3.40 6.00
CA GLY A 98 -9.16 -4.47 5.48
C GLY A 98 -8.77 -4.85 4.07
N VAL A 99 -9.27 -6.00 3.62
CA VAL A 99 -9.12 -6.49 2.25
C VAL A 99 -10.46 -6.34 1.55
N PHE A 100 -10.48 -5.77 0.36
CA PHE A 100 -11.72 -5.49 -0.35
C PHE A 100 -11.60 -5.89 -1.82
N LYS A 101 -12.71 -6.30 -2.43
CA LYS A 101 -12.77 -6.48 -3.88
C LYS A 101 -12.65 -5.11 -4.53
N MET A 102 -11.76 -4.96 -5.51
CA MET A 102 -11.50 -3.66 -6.16
C MET A 102 -12.78 -3.07 -6.78
N ALA A 103 -13.62 -3.91 -7.38
CA ALA A 103 -14.89 -3.49 -7.98
C ALA A 103 -15.87 -2.88 -6.97
N ASP A 104 -15.83 -3.31 -5.71
CA ASP A 104 -16.74 -2.86 -4.66
C ASP A 104 -16.27 -1.55 -4.01
N VAL A 105 -15.02 -1.13 -4.25
CA VAL A 105 -14.38 0.03 -3.60
C VAL A 105 -13.89 1.10 -4.58
N LEU A 106 -14.36 1.06 -5.83
CA LEU A 106 -14.03 2.11 -6.81
C LEU A 106 -14.42 3.52 -6.34
N PRO A 107 -15.59 3.75 -5.72
CA PRO A 107 -15.94 5.08 -5.20
C PRO A 107 -14.97 5.59 -4.11
N GLU A 108 -14.45 4.69 -3.26
CA GLU A 108 -13.44 5.02 -2.26
C GLU A 108 -12.12 5.44 -2.90
N ILE A 109 -11.68 4.73 -3.94
CA ILE A 109 -10.46 5.07 -4.69
C ILE A 109 -10.62 6.45 -5.32
N GLU A 110 -11.76 6.69 -5.98
CA GLU A 110 -12.06 7.98 -6.62
C GLU A 110 -12.07 9.12 -5.61
N GLY A 111 -12.76 8.93 -4.48
CA GLY A 111 -12.81 9.92 -3.41
C GLY A 111 -11.44 10.19 -2.78
N ALA A 112 -10.68 9.13 -2.47
CA ALA A 112 -9.38 9.26 -1.81
C ALA A 112 -8.33 9.92 -2.71
N LEU A 113 -8.33 9.60 -4.01
CA LEU A 113 -7.34 10.10 -4.98
C LEU A 113 -7.83 11.32 -5.76
N HIS A 114 -9.01 11.86 -5.44
CA HIS A 114 -9.64 13.00 -6.12
C HIS A 114 -9.83 12.77 -7.63
N LEU A 115 -10.22 11.55 -8.02
CA LEU A 115 -10.54 11.21 -9.40
C LEU A 115 -11.97 11.63 -9.75
N GLY A 116 -12.25 11.75 -11.04
CA GLY A 116 -13.60 11.89 -11.54
C GLY A 116 -14.44 10.64 -11.27
N LYS A 117 -15.75 10.82 -11.12
CA LYS A 117 -16.70 9.71 -10.93
C LYS A 117 -16.62 8.74 -12.11
N GLY A 118 -16.37 7.47 -11.83
CA GLY A 118 -16.23 6.41 -12.83
C GLY A 118 -14.82 6.22 -13.39
N GLU A 119 -13.84 7.06 -13.01
CA GLU A 119 -12.46 6.95 -13.46
C GLU A 119 -11.65 5.89 -12.70
N GLY A 120 -12.13 5.43 -11.54
CA GLY A 120 -11.36 4.55 -10.65
C GLY A 120 -10.94 3.23 -11.31
N CYS A 121 -11.83 2.63 -12.11
CA CYS A 121 -11.53 1.36 -12.80
C CYS A 121 -10.39 1.52 -13.81
N GLY A 122 -10.48 2.53 -14.69
CA GLY A 122 -9.43 2.82 -15.67
C GLY A 122 -8.10 3.17 -15.00
N TYR A 123 -8.15 3.98 -13.94
CA TYR A 123 -6.97 4.34 -13.17
C TYR A 123 -6.26 3.12 -12.57
N VAL A 124 -7.00 2.22 -11.91
CA VAL A 124 -6.44 0.99 -11.31
C VAL A 124 -5.89 0.05 -12.39
N CYS A 125 -6.63 -0.18 -13.48
CA CYS A 125 -6.18 -1.02 -14.59
C CYS A 125 -4.87 -0.48 -15.20
N ASP A 126 -4.80 0.81 -15.48
CA ASP A 126 -3.60 1.45 -16.02
C ASP A 126 -2.43 1.42 -15.04
N PHE A 127 -2.70 1.56 -13.73
CA PHE A 127 -1.68 1.54 -12.69
C PHE A 127 -1.07 0.13 -12.54
N VAL A 128 -1.91 -0.91 -12.46
CA VAL A 128 -1.47 -2.30 -12.37
C VAL A 128 -0.80 -2.74 -13.66
N GLY A 129 -1.43 -2.54 -14.82
CA GLY A 129 -0.92 -3.01 -16.11
C GLY A 129 0.45 -2.43 -16.48
N ARG A 130 0.71 -1.15 -16.17
CA ARG A 130 2.04 -0.54 -16.38
C ARG A 130 3.12 -1.21 -15.53
N GLN A 131 2.78 -1.54 -14.29
CA GLN A 131 3.74 -2.17 -13.39
C GLN A 131 4.02 -3.63 -13.78
N GLU A 132 2.99 -4.37 -14.20
CA GLU A 132 3.13 -5.73 -14.71
C GLU A 132 3.96 -5.80 -15.98
N ALA A 133 3.78 -4.84 -16.90
CA ALA A 133 4.62 -4.72 -18.10
C ALA A 133 6.10 -4.50 -17.74
N GLN A 134 6.37 -3.72 -16.70
CA GLN A 134 7.72 -3.51 -16.18
C GLN A 134 8.30 -4.80 -15.56
N TRP A 135 7.52 -5.53 -14.75
CA TRP A 135 7.95 -6.78 -14.13
C TRP A 135 8.24 -7.88 -15.16
N SER A 136 7.34 -8.03 -16.14
CA SER A 136 7.45 -9.02 -17.22
C SER A 136 8.72 -8.82 -18.04
N SER A 137 9.09 -7.55 -18.29
CA SER A 137 10.28 -7.19 -19.06
C SER A 137 11.60 -7.44 -18.32
N SER A 138 11.57 -7.56 -16.98
CA SER A 138 12.77 -7.60 -16.14
C SER A 138 13.13 -8.97 -15.59
N SER A 139 12.15 -9.86 -15.41
CA SER A 139 12.35 -11.09 -14.63
C SER A 139 11.92 -12.38 -15.32
N GLY A 140 10.97 -12.31 -16.27
CA GLY A 140 10.32 -13.50 -16.82
C GLY A 140 9.54 -14.33 -15.77
N MET A 141 9.36 -13.80 -14.56
CA MET A 141 8.68 -14.48 -13.45
C MET A 141 7.23 -14.03 -13.34
N THR A 142 6.37 -14.92 -12.86
CA THR A 142 4.96 -14.60 -12.64
C THR A 142 4.81 -13.86 -11.31
N MET A 143 4.37 -12.61 -11.38
CA MET A 143 4.13 -11.80 -10.19
C MET A 143 2.64 -11.61 -9.94
N ALA A 144 2.19 -11.76 -8.70
CA ALA A 144 0.88 -11.30 -8.28
C ALA A 144 1.00 -9.87 -7.71
N PRO A 145 0.18 -8.91 -8.19
CA PRO A 145 0.17 -7.56 -7.64
C PRO A 145 -0.46 -7.53 -6.24
N ILE A 146 0.03 -6.63 -5.40
CA ILE A 146 -0.56 -6.30 -4.09
C ILE A 146 -0.83 -4.80 -4.10
N LEU A 147 -2.08 -4.46 -4.35
CA LEU A 147 -2.54 -3.08 -4.41
C LEU A 147 -2.94 -2.60 -3.01
N ILE A 148 -2.44 -1.43 -2.60
CA ILE A 148 -2.69 -0.87 -1.26
C ILE A 148 -3.10 0.60 -1.42
N LEU A 149 -4.29 0.96 -0.95
CA LEU A 149 -4.70 2.36 -0.81
C LEU A 149 -4.48 2.81 0.63
N ALA A 150 -3.61 3.80 0.82
CA ALA A 150 -3.37 4.41 2.12
C ALA A 150 -4.09 5.75 2.21
N ILE A 151 -4.82 5.95 3.30
CA ILE A 151 -5.63 7.13 3.60
C ILE A 151 -5.29 7.57 5.03
N GLY A 152 -5.24 8.85 5.32
CA GLY A 152 -5.04 9.33 6.70
C GLY A 152 -5.38 10.81 6.84
N GLU A 153 -5.77 11.23 8.03
CA GLU A 153 -6.02 12.64 8.31
C GLU A 153 -4.71 13.44 8.22
N GLY A 154 -4.69 14.50 7.41
CA GLY A 154 -3.48 15.28 7.16
C GLY A 154 -2.40 14.54 6.35
N VAL A 155 -2.70 13.33 5.87
CA VAL A 155 -1.81 12.51 5.04
C VAL A 155 -2.35 12.49 3.62
N GLU A 156 -1.49 12.76 2.64
CA GLU A 156 -1.87 12.62 1.23
C GLU A 156 -2.22 11.17 0.91
N SER A 157 -3.45 10.89 0.46
CA SER A 157 -3.84 9.55 0.03
C SER A 157 -2.97 9.07 -1.12
N VAL A 158 -2.64 7.78 -1.13
CA VAL A 158 -1.78 7.20 -2.16
C VAL A 158 -2.17 5.78 -2.49
N LEU A 159 -2.12 5.44 -3.78
CA LEU A 159 -2.17 4.07 -4.25
C LEU A 159 -0.75 3.52 -4.40
N MET A 160 -0.46 2.45 -3.69
CA MET A 160 0.83 1.77 -3.72
C MET A 160 0.66 0.39 -4.37
N LEU A 161 1.69 -0.05 -5.06
CA LEU A 161 1.74 -1.37 -5.67
C LEU A 161 3.00 -2.08 -5.24
N SER A 162 2.83 -3.26 -4.64
CA SER A 162 3.88 -4.23 -4.44
C SER A 162 3.62 -5.45 -5.33
N GLY A 163 4.61 -6.33 -5.42
CA GLY A 163 4.49 -7.55 -6.20
C GLY A 163 5.19 -8.69 -5.50
N ILE A 164 4.64 -9.89 -5.67
CA ILE A 164 5.17 -11.12 -5.10
C ILE A 164 5.40 -12.14 -6.21
N ILE A 165 6.59 -12.75 -6.20
CA ILE A 165 6.93 -13.80 -7.16
C ILE A 165 6.23 -15.08 -6.73
N LEU A 166 5.28 -15.57 -7.54
CA LEU A 166 4.42 -16.70 -7.19
C LEU A 166 5.22 -17.99 -6.98
N GLU A 167 6.29 -18.19 -7.75
CA GLU A 167 7.16 -19.37 -7.69
C GLU A 167 7.97 -19.44 -6.39
N THR A 168 8.13 -18.32 -5.68
CA THR A 168 8.83 -18.27 -4.39
C THR A 168 7.91 -18.47 -3.19
N GLN A 169 6.60 -18.56 -3.42
CA GLN A 169 5.63 -18.72 -2.33
C GLN A 169 5.66 -20.13 -1.76
N ARG A 170 6.02 -20.22 -0.48
CA ARG A 170 5.91 -21.47 0.27
C ARG A 170 4.60 -21.46 1.08
N PRO A 171 3.82 -22.55 1.08
CA PRO A 171 2.54 -22.62 1.80
C PRO A 171 2.63 -22.35 3.31
N ASP A 172 3.78 -22.58 3.92
CA ASP A 172 4.06 -22.40 5.35
C ASP A 172 4.26 -20.93 5.77
N THR A 173 4.28 -19.99 4.81
CA THR A 173 4.50 -18.56 5.10
C THR A 173 3.24 -17.80 5.54
N TYR A 174 2.07 -18.45 5.55
CA TYR A 174 0.82 -17.80 5.93
C TYR A 174 0.67 -17.64 7.44
N SER A 175 0.34 -16.43 7.87
CA SER A 175 -0.09 -16.11 9.23
C SER A 175 -1.54 -15.64 9.25
N ALA A 176 -2.40 -16.34 9.99
CA ALA A 176 -3.76 -15.88 10.26
C ALA A 176 -3.78 -14.60 11.12
N GLU A 177 -2.72 -14.39 11.91
CA GLU A 177 -2.55 -13.24 12.79
C GLU A 177 -1.75 -12.09 12.13
N TRP A 178 -1.78 -11.99 10.80
CA TRP A 178 -0.97 -11.06 10.01
C TRP A 178 -1.11 -9.60 10.44
N ARG A 179 -2.25 -9.21 11.03
CA ARG A 179 -2.47 -7.86 11.57
C ARG A 179 -1.41 -7.48 12.61
N LYS A 180 -0.95 -8.42 13.44
CA LYS A 180 0.12 -8.21 14.44
C LYS A 180 1.48 -7.88 13.82
N MET A 181 1.64 -8.08 12.51
CA MET A 181 2.87 -7.82 11.76
C MET A 181 2.88 -6.46 11.04
N VAL A 182 1.74 -5.75 11.00
CA VAL A 182 1.60 -4.50 10.25
C VAL A 182 2.33 -3.35 10.93
N ASN A 183 2.18 -3.24 12.25
CA ASN A 183 2.80 -2.22 13.09
C ASN A 183 4.02 -2.79 13.84
N LYS A 184 4.80 -1.90 14.47
CA LYS A 184 5.99 -2.30 15.25
C LYS A 184 5.64 -3.17 16.44
N ASP A 185 4.65 -2.71 17.20
CA ASP A 185 4.19 -3.35 18.42
C ASP A 185 3.01 -4.25 18.06
N PRO A 186 3.07 -5.57 18.36
CA PRO A 186 1.96 -6.47 18.09
C PRO A 186 0.70 -6.15 18.90
N THR A 187 0.81 -5.38 19.98
CA THR A 187 -0.35 -4.90 20.76
C THR A 187 -1.10 -3.77 20.06
N ASP A 188 -0.45 -3.08 19.12
CA ASP A 188 -1.05 -2.04 18.27
C ASP A 188 -1.58 -2.62 16.95
N ALA A 189 -2.09 -3.85 16.93
CA ALA A 189 -2.62 -4.46 15.72
C ALA A 189 -3.79 -3.62 15.15
N PRO A 190 -3.83 -3.35 13.83
CA PRO A 190 -4.87 -2.53 13.22
C PRO A 190 -6.24 -3.20 13.34
N LYS A 191 -7.25 -2.40 13.65
CA LYS A 191 -8.64 -2.85 13.72
C LYS A 191 -9.19 -3.16 12.32
N PRO A 192 -10.25 -3.99 12.20
CA PRO A 192 -10.95 -4.16 10.94
C PRO A 192 -11.51 -2.83 10.43
N LEU A 193 -11.23 -2.50 9.18
CA LEU A 193 -11.75 -1.30 8.53
C LEU A 193 -13.20 -1.52 8.06
N THR A 194 -14.06 -0.53 8.34
CA THR A 194 -15.43 -0.46 7.80
C THR A 194 -15.53 0.74 6.85
N LEU A 195 -15.93 0.50 5.60
CA LEU A 195 -16.03 1.53 4.58
C LEU A 195 -17.43 2.15 4.57
N LEU A 196 -17.51 3.44 4.22
CA LEU A 196 -18.77 4.18 4.13
C LEU A 196 -19.70 3.66 3.03
N SER A 197 -19.17 3.06 1.95
CA SER A 197 -19.99 2.38 0.93
C SER A 197 -20.72 1.15 1.45
N GLY A 198 -20.31 0.59 2.59
CA GLY A 198 -20.76 -0.71 3.05
C GLY A 198 -20.10 -1.89 2.33
N ALA A 199 -19.07 -1.65 1.51
CA ALA A 199 -18.28 -2.73 0.91
C ALA A 199 -17.74 -3.68 2.00
N LYS A 200 -17.91 -4.97 1.77
CA LYS A 200 -17.61 -6.00 2.79
C LYS A 200 -16.12 -6.31 2.78
N ASN A 201 -15.54 -6.38 3.98
CA ASN A 201 -14.20 -6.90 4.15
C ASN A 201 -14.15 -8.39 3.73
N ALA A 202 -13.31 -8.70 2.77
CA ALA A 202 -13.12 -10.00 2.14
C ALA A 202 -11.89 -10.75 2.68
N GLU A 203 -11.27 -10.32 3.78
CA GLU A 203 -10.05 -10.93 4.35
C GLU A 203 -10.12 -12.46 4.47
N HIS A 204 -11.29 -13.00 4.82
CA HIS A 204 -11.50 -14.45 5.04
C HIS A 204 -12.37 -15.13 3.97
N ILE A 205 -12.62 -14.46 2.85
CA ILE A 205 -13.42 -14.99 1.73
C ILE A 205 -12.46 -15.30 0.57
N PHE A 206 -12.36 -16.58 0.21
CA PHE A 206 -11.48 -17.13 -0.84
C PHE A 206 -12.34 -17.85 -1.88
#